data_AF-A0A2V9J739-F1
#
_entry.id   AF-A0A2V9J739-F1
#
_cell.length_a   1.000
_cell.length_b   1.000
_cell.length_c   1.000
_cell.angle_alpha   90.00
_cell.angle_beta   90.00
_cell.angle_gamma   90.00
#
_symmetry.space_group_name_H-M   'P 1'
#
loop_
_entity.id
_entity.type
_entity.pdbx_description
1 polymer ?
#
loop_
_entity_poly.entity_id
_entity_poly.type
_entity_poly.pdbx_seq_one_letter_code
_entity_poly.pdbx_strand_id
1 'polypeptide(L)'
;MQRLRKIFVLSILGLLICTLQARGQTLPKFGHVVIVPLENHSYSQVVGSSSMPYLNSLISKYGLATNYTANTHPSIGNYFTLTTGQILTNDDSATPSSFPISQANIASLLQAAGKTWKDYPETSGNYIVRHDP
;
A
#
# COMPACT_ATOMS: atom_id res chain seq x y z
N MET A 1 27.71 75.97 11.95
CA MET A 1 28.64 75.18 11.11
C MET A 1 28.01 73.83 10.80
N GLN A 2 28.11 73.43 9.54
CA GLN A 2 27.38 72.37 8.88
C GLN A 2 27.69 70.95 9.40
N ARG A 3 26.77 70.03 9.06
CA ARG A 3 26.92 68.63 8.60
C ARG A 3 26.19 67.63 9.51
N LEU A 4 24.98 67.16 9.18
CA LEU A 4 24.54 66.30 8.06
C LEU A 4 24.81 64.79 8.28
N ARG A 5 23.68 64.07 8.43
CA ARG A 5 23.40 62.65 8.10
C ARG A 5 24.08 61.55 8.94
N LYS A 6 23.26 60.65 9.50
CA LYS A 6 22.71 59.46 8.81
C LYS A 6 21.56 58.85 9.63
N ILE A 7 20.39 58.77 9.01
CA ILE A 7 19.21 58.06 9.52
C ILE A 7 19.39 56.59 9.14
N PHE A 8 19.50 55.70 10.13
CA PHE A 8 19.31 54.26 9.93
C PHE A 8 17.84 53.95 10.18
N VAL A 9 17.06 53.80 9.10
CA VAL A 9 15.70 53.24 9.19
C VAL A 9 15.86 51.73 9.30
N LEU A 10 15.72 51.17 10.51
CA LEU A 10 15.47 49.75 10.68
C LEU A 10 13.99 49.49 10.43
N SER A 11 13.66 49.10 9.20
CA SER A 11 12.37 48.50 8.88
C SER A 11 12.36 47.07 9.45
N ILE A 12 11.84 46.89 10.67
CA ILE A 12 11.50 45.56 11.19
C ILE A 12 10.17 45.17 10.54
N LEU A 13 10.27 44.52 9.39
CA LEU A 13 9.20 43.77 8.76
C LEU A 13 8.88 42.59 9.69
N GLY A 14 7.79 42.70 10.45
CA GLY A 14 7.30 41.61 11.30
C GLY A 14 7.00 40.38 10.44
N LEU A 15 7.86 39.37 10.55
CA LEU A 15 7.67 38.06 9.93
C LEU A 15 6.49 37.39 10.64
N LEU A 16 5.30 37.50 10.06
CA LEU A 16 4.13 36.73 10.48
C LEU A 16 4.40 35.26 10.10
N ILE A 17 4.97 34.49 11.02
CA ILE A 17 5.10 33.03 10.88
C ILE A 17 3.68 32.46 11.01
N CYS A 18 2.97 32.36 9.89
CA CYS A 18 1.77 31.57 9.80
C CYS A 18 2.19 30.10 9.83
N THR A 19 2.18 29.48 11.01
CA THR A 19 2.32 28.03 11.13
C THR A 19 1.09 27.40 10.48
N LEU A 20 1.21 27.00 9.21
CA LEU A 20 0.31 26.03 8.61
C LEU A 20 0.49 24.72 9.36
N GLN A 21 -0.30 24.56 10.42
CA GLN A 21 -0.41 23.29 11.11
C GLN A 21 -1.17 22.39 10.15
N ALA A 22 -0.43 21.60 9.37
CA ALA A 22 -1.00 20.53 8.58
C ALA A 22 -1.79 19.66 9.55
N ARG A 23 -3.13 19.75 9.48
CA ARG A 23 -3.99 18.81 10.19
C ARG A 23 -3.73 17.47 9.53
N GLY A 24 -2.80 16.70 10.10
CA GLY A 24 -2.66 15.30 9.75
C GLY A 24 -4.03 14.68 9.96
N GLN A 25 -4.70 14.31 8.88
CA GLN A 25 -5.95 13.59 9.00
C GLN A 25 -5.62 12.29 9.70
N THR A 26 -6.13 12.12 10.91
CA THR A 26 -6.09 10.83 11.58
C THR A 26 -6.98 9.91 10.77
N LEU A 27 -6.37 9.04 9.97
CA LEU A 27 -7.10 7.99 9.31
C LEU A 27 -7.83 7.16 10.37
N PRO A 28 -9.11 6.79 10.14
CA PRO A 28 -9.81 5.90 11.03
C PRO A 28 -8.96 4.65 11.29
N LYS A 29 -8.91 4.21 12.55
CA LYS A 29 -8.26 2.94 12.86
C LYS A 29 -9.09 1.82 12.22
N PHE A 30 -8.47 1.09 11.31
CA PHE A 30 -9.08 -0.12 10.76
C PHE A 30 -9.11 -1.21 11.84
N GLY A 31 -10.26 -1.89 11.98
CA GLY A 31 -10.37 -3.07 12.84
C GLY A 31 -9.72 -4.29 12.19
N HIS A 32 -10.10 -4.57 10.94
CA HIS A 32 -9.56 -5.65 10.11
C HIS A 32 -9.33 -5.17 8.68
N VAL A 33 -8.29 -5.69 8.04
CA VAL A 33 -7.99 -5.47 6.62
C VAL A 33 -7.96 -6.84 5.95
N VAL A 34 -8.69 -7.00 4.85
CA VAL A 34 -8.72 -8.22 4.05
C VAL A 34 -8.31 -7.86 2.63
N ILE A 35 -7.34 -8.59 2.09
CA ILE A 35 -6.84 -8.42 0.72
C ILE A 35 -7.18 -9.70 -0.03
N VAL A 36 -7.88 -9.57 -1.15
CA VAL A 36 -8.27 -10.70 -2.00
C VAL A 36 -7.73 -10.45 -3.41
N PRO A 37 -6.61 -11.09 -3.79
CA PRO A 37 -6.10 -11.04 -5.14
C PRO A 37 -7.06 -11.76 -6.10
N LEU A 38 -7.36 -11.14 -7.24
CA LEU A 38 -8.07 -11.80 -8.33
C LEU A 38 -7.03 -12.21 -9.37
N GLU A 39 -6.64 -13.48 -9.34
CA GLU A 39 -5.59 -13.99 -10.22
C GLU A 39 -6.05 -14.04 -11.68
N ASN A 40 -5.13 -13.79 -12.62
CA ASN A 40 -5.32 -13.95 -14.07
C ASN A 40 -6.50 -13.18 -14.69
N HIS A 41 -6.92 -12.07 -14.08
CA HIS A 41 -7.95 -11.18 -14.63
C HIS A 41 -7.40 -9.77 -14.85
N SER A 42 -7.63 -9.22 -16.03
CA SER A 42 -7.33 -7.84 -16.38
C SER A 42 -8.45 -6.89 -15.94
N TYR A 43 -8.13 -5.60 -15.84
CA TYR A 43 -9.12 -4.56 -15.53
C TYR A 43 -10.35 -4.62 -16.46
N SER A 44 -10.15 -4.78 -17.77
CA SER A 44 -11.24 -4.78 -18.76
C SER A 44 -12.08 -6.06 -18.73
N GLN A 45 -11.58 -7.15 -18.14
CA GLN A 45 -12.36 -8.37 -17.91
C GLN A 45 -13.31 -8.23 -16.71
N VAL A 46 -13.01 -7.32 -15.77
CA VAL A 46 -13.77 -7.14 -14.53
C VAL A 46 -14.71 -5.94 -14.62
N VAL A 47 -14.20 -4.76 -14.94
CA VAL A 47 -14.94 -3.50 -14.83
C VAL A 47 -16.01 -3.39 -15.91
N GLY A 48 -17.26 -3.24 -15.50
CA GLY A 48 -18.43 -3.23 -16.37
C GLY A 48 -18.92 -4.62 -16.78
N SER A 49 -18.25 -5.71 -16.35
CA SER A 49 -18.60 -7.08 -16.71
C SER A 49 -19.87 -7.56 -15.98
N SER A 50 -20.88 -7.98 -16.74
CA SER A 50 -22.10 -8.59 -16.19
C SER A 50 -21.86 -9.96 -15.56
N SER A 51 -20.75 -10.62 -15.89
CA SER A 51 -20.34 -11.90 -15.30
C SER A 51 -19.73 -11.75 -13.90
N MET A 52 -19.40 -10.52 -13.47
CA MET A 52 -18.84 -10.25 -12.14
C MET A 52 -19.68 -9.19 -11.39
N PRO A 53 -20.99 -9.45 -11.16
CA PRO A 53 -21.92 -8.44 -10.66
C PRO A 53 -21.57 -7.98 -9.24
N TYR A 54 -21.06 -8.87 -8.39
CA TYR A 54 -20.67 -8.52 -7.04
C TYR A 54 -19.49 -7.53 -6.99
N LEU A 55 -18.41 -7.79 -7.74
CA LEU A 55 -17.26 -6.87 -7.80
C LEU A 55 -17.66 -5.51 -8.37
N ASN A 56 -18.49 -5.48 -9.41
CA ASN A 56 -18.98 -4.22 -9.97
C ASN A 56 -19.88 -3.45 -8.98
N SER A 57 -20.67 -4.14 -8.15
CA SER A 57 -21.43 -3.49 -7.07
C SER A 57 -20.53 -2.82 -6.03
N LEU A 58 -19.37 -3.39 -5.73
CA LEU A 58 -18.38 -2.81 -4.80
C LEU A 58 -17.69 -1.59 -5.43
N ILE A 59 -17.35 -1.67 -6.72
CA ILE A 59 -16.77 -0.55 -7.49
C ILE A 59 -17.70 0.66 -7.47
N SER A 60 -19.01 0.48 -7.64
CA SER A 60 -19.97 1.59 -7.59
C SER A 60 -20.10 2.24 -6.20
N LYS A 61 -19.68 1.54 -5.13
CA LYS A 61 -19.84 1.98 -3.75
C LYS A 61 -18.55 2.53 -3.13
N TYR A 62 -17.39 2.08 -3.60
CA TYR A 62 -16.08 2.37 -2.99
C TYR A 62 -15.07 2.88 -4.04
N GLY A 63 -13.84 3.12 -3.61
CA GLY A 63 -12.78 3.58 -4.50
C GLY A 63 -12.32 2.49 -5.47
N LEU A 64 -12.15 2.86 -6.73
CA LEU A 64 -11.51 2.04 -7.77
C LEU A 64 -10.19 2.68 -8.18
N ALA A 65 -9.08 1.95 -8.06
CA ALA A 65 -7.80 2.37 -8.58
C ALA A 65 -7.72 2.08 -10.08
N THR A 66 -7.90 3.10 -10.92
CA THR A 66 -7.91 2.97 -12.39
C THR A 66 -6.52 2.94 -13.03
N ASN A 67 -5.47 3.21 -12.25
CA ASN A 67 -4.08 3.17 -12.68
C ASN A 67 -3.24 2.24 -11.78
N TYR A 68 -3.78 1.05 -11.49
CA TYR A 68 -3.08 -0.01 -10.75
C TYR A 68 -2.68 -1.11 -11.74
N THR A 69 -1.38 -1.32 -11.91
CA THR A 69 -0.81 -2.28 -12.86
C THR A 69 0.07 -3.30 -12.16
N ALA A 70 0.21 -4.49 -12.75
CA ALA A 70 1.19 -5.47 -12.29
C ALA A 70 2.61 -4.87 -12.33
N ASN A 71 3.44 -5.22 -11.34
CA ASN A 71 4.84 -4.82 -11.28
C ASN A 71 5.71 -5.65 -12.23
N THR A 72 5.35 -6.91 -12.46
CA THR A 72 6.13 -7.83 -13.29
C THR A 72 5.30 -9.02 -13.77
N HIS A 73 5.92 -9.91 -14.54
CA HIS A 73 5.36 -11.19 -14.98
C HIS A 73 6.45 -12.27 -14.87
N PRO A 74 6.17 -13.49 -14.35
CA PRO A 74 4.89 -14.04 -13.90
C PRO A 74 4.36 -13.51 -12.55
N SER A 75 3.26 -14.08 -12.06
CA SER A 75 2.50 -13.56 -10.90
C SER A 75 3.30 -13.58 -9.59
N ILE A 76 4.27 -14.49 -9.43
CA ILE A 76 5.06 -14.64 -8.20
C ILE A 76 5.75 -13.34 -7.75
N GLY A 77 6.33 -12.57 -8.68
CA GLY A 77 6.98 -11.31 -8.35
C GLY A 77 6.02 -10.22 -7.86
N ASN A 78 4.75 -10.29 -8.28
CA ASN A 78 3.70 -9.38 -7.80
C ASN A 78 3.28 -9.70 -6.35
N TYR A 79 3.20 -10.98 -5.99
CA TYR A 79 2.92 -11.40 -4.61
C TYR A 79 4.05 -11.01 -3.66
N PHE A 80 5.31 -11.13 -4.09
CA PHE A 80 6.43 -10.60 -3.32
C PHE A 80 6.34 -9.09 -3.18
N THR A 81 6.08 -8.36 -4.26
CA THR A 81 5.95 -6.90 -4.17
C THR A 81 4.80 -6.47 -3.24
N LEU A 82 3.67 -7.19 -3.26
CA LEU A 82 2.53 -6.95 -2.36
C LEU A 82 2.88 -7.10 -0.87
N THR A 83 3.79 -8.02 -0.54
CA THR A 83 4.09 -8.39 0.86
C THR A 83 5.38 -7.78 1.39
N THR A 84 6.42 -7.67 0.57
CA THR A 84 7.77 -7.18 0.92
C THR A 84 8.08 -5.80 0.35
N GLY A 85 7.31 -5.36 -0.66
CA GLY A 85 7.61 -4.14 -1.43
C GLY A 85 8.70 -4.33 -2.50
N GLN A 86 9.15 -5.57 -2.77
CA GLN A 86 10.23 -5.87 -3.71
C GLN A 86 9.88 -7.05 -4.63
N ILE A 87 10.39 -7.02 -5.86
CA ILE A 87 10.42 -8.20 -6.74
C ILE A 87 11.61 -9.07 -6.31
N LEU A 88 11.36 -10.17 -5.61
CA LEU A 88 12.43 -11.06 -5.12
C LEU A 88 12.82 -12.14 -6.14
N THR A 89 11.86 -12.62 -6.93
CA THR A 89 12.08 -13.55 -8.04
C THR A 89 10.91 -13.49 -9.02
N ASN A 90 11.16 -13.95 -10.24
CA ASN A 90 10.18 -14.21 -11.30
C ASN A 90 10.18 -15.69 -11.73
N ASP A 91 10.84 -16.54 -10.95
CA ASP A 91 10.87 -17.98 -11.16
C ASP A 91 9.69 -18.63 -10.42
N ASP A 92 8.67 -19.07 -11.16
CA ASP A 92 7.49 -19.76 -10.62
C ASP A 92 7.83 -21.15 -10.04
N SER A 93 9.02 -21.68 -10.30
CA SER A 93 9.50 -22.93 -9.70
C SER A 93 10.20 -22.73 -8.34
N ALA A 94 10.37 -21.49 -7.91
CA ALA A 94 10.94 -21.17 -6.61
C ALA A 94 10.04 -21.70 -5.48
N THR A 95 10.66 -22.41 -4.54
CA THR A 95 10.02 -22.93 -3.34
C THR A 95 10.79 -22.47 -2.12
N PRO A 96 10.23 -22.56 -0.90
CA PRO A 96 10.99 -22.22 0.31
C PRO A 96 12.30 -23.01 0.49
N SER A 97 12.42 -24.21 -0.12
CA SER A 97 13.66 -24.99 -0.07
C SER A 97 14.70 -24.56 -1.11
N SER A 98 14.29 -24.16 -2.31
CA SER A 98 15.20 -23.68 -3.36
C SER A 98 15.51 -22.18 -3.25
N PHE A 99 14.62 -21.42 -2.62
CA PHE A 99 14.69 -19.97 -2.50
C PHE A 99 14.10 -19.51 -1.15
N PRO A 100 14.84 -19.70 -0.04
CA PRO A 100 14.39 -19.26 1.27
C PRO A 100 14.32 -17.73 1.34
N ILE A 101 13.21 -17.22 1.85
CA ILE A 101 12.94 -15.77 1.98
C ILE A 101 13.16 -15.36 3.43
N SER A 102 13.92 -14.28 3.63
CA SER A 102 14.15 -13.69 4.97
C SER A 102 13.89 -12.18 5.02
N GLN A 103 13.47 -11.60 3.89
CA GLN A 103 13.14 -10.18 3.78
C GLN A 103 11.94 -9.82 4.65
N ALA A 104 11.99 -8.64 5.26
CA ALA A 104 10.88 -8.08 6.00
C ALA A 104 9.63 -7.99 5.11
N ASN A 105 8.49 -8.34 5.69
CA ASN A 105 7.22 -8.34 4.99
C ASN A 105 6.09 -7.89 5.93
N ILE A 106 4.95 -7.53 5.36
CA ILE A 106 3.80 -7.02 6.11
C ILE A 106 3.35 -7.95 7.24
N ALA A 107 3.42 -9.28 7.06
CA ALA A 107 3.06 -10.25 8.10
C ALA A 107 4.02 -10.15 9.32
N SER A 108 5.32 -10.17 9.08
CA SER A 108 6.33 -10.00 10.14
C SER A 108 6.22 -8.64 10.85
N LEU A 109 5.91 -7.57 10.11
CA LEU A 109 5.71 -6.23 10.67
C LEU A 109 4.45 -6.16 11.54
N LEU A 110 3.37 -6.84 11.14
CA LEU A 110 2.15 -6.96 11.94
C LEU A 110 2.42 -7.73 13.24
N GLN A 111 3.14 -8.86 13.17
CA GLN A 111 3.52 -9.63 14.35
C GLN A 111 4.38 -8.81 15.32
N ALA A 112 5.42 -8.12 14.82
CA ALA A 112 6.27 -7.25 15.63
C ALA A 112 5.49 -6.10 16.30
N ALA A 113 4.40 -5.65 15.68
CA ALA A 113 3.48 -4.65 16.23
C ALA A 113 2.39 -5.25 17.16
N GLY A 114 2.49 -6.53 17.51
CA GLY A 114 1.51 -7.23 18.36
C GLY A 114 0.14 -7.40 17.69
N LYS A 115 0.09 -7.48 16.35
CA LYS A 115 -1.12 -7.70 15.56
C LYS A 115 -1.17 -9.14 15.03
N THR A 116 -2.39 -9.61 14.79
CA THR A 116 -2.64 -10.91 14.18
C THR A 116 -2.77 -10.78 12.68
N TRP A 117 -2.32 -11.79 11.94
CA TRP A 117 -2.58 -11.95 10.51
C TRP A 117 -2.91 -13.41 10.22
N LYS A 118 -3.50 -13.67 9.05
CA LYS A 118 -3.81 -15.01 8.53
C LYS A 118 -3.71 -14.99 7.01
N ASP A 119 -3.29 -16.10 6.41
CA ASP A 119 -3.46 -16.35 4.98
C ASP A 119 -4.42 -17.52 4.72
N TYR A 120 -5.06 -17.45 3.56
CA TYR A 120 -6.04 -18.43 3.09
C TYR A 120 -5.66 -18.83 1.66
N PRO A 121 -4.58 -19.61 1.46
CA PRO A 121 -4.25 -20.15 0.15
C PRO A 121 -5.36 -21.07 -0.36
N GLU A 122 -5.68 -20.93 -1.64
CA GLU A 122 -6.51 -21.89 -2.35
C GLU A 122 -5.68 -23.16 -2.62
N THR A 123 -6.22 -24.32 -2.24
CA THR A 123 -5.66 -25.63 -2.61
C THR A 123 -6.78 -26.48 -3.17
N SER A 124 -6.72 -26.89 -4.45
CA SER A 124 -7.66 -27.84 -5.09
C SER A 124 -9.14 -27.76 -4.62
N GLY A 125 -9.68 -26.54 -4.44
CA GLY A 125 -11.06 -26.28 -4.03
C GLY A 125 -11.34 -26.10 -2.52
N ASN A 126 -10.34 -26.22 -1.65
CA ASN A 126 -10.43 -25.92 -0.22
C ASN A 126 -9.42 -24.85 0.20
N TYR A 127 -9.89 -23.85 0.95
CA TYR A 127 -9.02 -22.87 1.60
C TYR A 127 -8.42 -23.48 2.86
N ILE A 128 -7.09 -23.53 2.94
CA ILE A 128 -6.41 -23.88 4.18
C ILE A 128 -6.11 -22.57 4.91
N VAL A 129 -6.54 -22.45 6.17
CA VAL A 129 -6.10 -21.34 7.01
C VAL A 129 -4.68 -21.64 7.44
N ARG A 130 -3.71 -20.92 6.91
CA ARG A 130 -2.37 -20.95 7.48
C ARG A 130 -2.25 -19.76 8.43
N HIS A 131 -1.88 -20.10 9.65
CA HIS A 131 -1.42 -19.18 10.68
C HIS A 131 0.01 -19.62 10.90
N ASP A 132 0.96 -19.06 10.17
CA ASP A 132 2.36 -19.34 10.53
C ASP A 132 2.85 -18.21 11.47
N PRO A 133 3.06 -18.51 12.77
CA PRO A 133 3.57 -17.55 13.74
C PRO A 133 5.02 -17.14 13.46
#